data_AF-A0A7W5LSC5-F1
#
_entry.id   AF-A0A7W5LSC5-F1
#
_cell.length_a   1.000
_cell.length_b   1.000
_cell.length_c   1.000
_cell.angle_alpha   90.00
_cell.angle_beta   90.00
_cell.angle_gamma   90.00
#
_symmetry.space_group_name_H-M   'P 1'
#
loop_
_entity.id
_entity.type
_entity.pdbx_description
1 polymer ?
#
loop_
_entity_poly.entity_id
_entity_poly.type
_entity_poly.pdbx_seq_one_letter_code
_entity_poly.pdbx_strand_id
1 'polypeptide(L)' 'MLYTPALDAGLLAAAQAVEHYELSRYGTLRTWALELGMKDAAKLLQTTLDEEQATDTALTAIATNVVNQNAEKAA' A
#
# COMPACT_ATOMS: atom_id res chain seq x y z
N MET A 1 -26.65 3.29 -11.94
CA MET A 1 -25.24 3.69 -11.83
C MET A 1 -24.39 2.44 -11.99
N LEU A 2 -23.39 2.47 -12.88
CA LEU A 2 -22.51 1.35 -13.24
C LEU A 2 -21.41 1.18 -12.19
N TYR A 3 -21.73 0.63 -11.02
CA TYR A 3 -20.74 0.33 -9.99
C TYR A 3 -20.85 -1.17 -9.66
N THR A 4 -19.78 -1.94 -9.90
CA THR A 4 -19.78 -3.40 -9.75
C THR A 4 -18.76 -3.85 -8.70
N PRO A 5 -19.02 -4.93 -7.96
CA PRO A 5 -18.05 -5.49 -7.02
C PRO A 5 -16.68 -5.82 -7.65
N ALA A 6 -16.66 -6.21 -8.93
CA ALA A 6 -15.42 -6.44 -9.67
C ALA A 6 -14.59 -5.16 -9.88
N LEU A 7 -15.25 -4.00 -10.05
CA LEU A 7 -14.57 -2.72 -10.17
C LEU A 7 -13.88 -2.34 -8.84
N ASP A 8 -14.55 -2.55 -7.70
CA ASP A 8 -13.95 -2.32 -6.37
C ASP A 8 -12.70 -3.18 -6.16
N ALA A 9 -12.76 -4.46 -6.55
CA ALA A 9 -11.60 -5.37 -6.47
C ALA A 9 -10.44 -4.88 -7.33
N GLY A 10 -10.73 -4.40 -8.54
CA GLY A 10 -9.73 -3.81 -9.43
C GLY A 10 -9.10 -2.52 -8.87
N LEU A 11 -9.92 -1.62 -8.31
CA LEU A 11 -9.44 -0.38 -7.69
C LEU A 11 -8.56 -0.64 -6.48
N LEU A 12 -8.98 -1.57 -5.62
CA LEU A 12 -8.20 -1.95 -4.44
C LEU A 12 -6.88 -2.60 -4.83
N ALA A 13 -6.88 -3.52 -5.81
CA ALA A 13 -5.66 -4.13 -6.32
C ALA A 13 -4.69 -3.08 -6.91
N ALA A 14 -5.22 -2.07 -7.62
CA ALA A 14 -4.41 -0.97 -8.13
C ALA A 14 -3.82 -0.13 -7.01
N ALA A 15 -4.57 0.14 -5.93
CA ALA A 15 -4.07 0.86 -4.76
C ALA A 15 -2.91 0.10 -4.09
N GLN A 16 -3.05 -1.21 -3.84
CA GLN A 16 -1.98 -2.02 -3.26
C GLN A 16 -0.71 -2.05 -4.14
N ALA A 17 -0.86 -2.02 -5.46
CA ALA A 17 0.29 -1.94 -6.36
C ALA A 17 1.04 -0.60 -6.22
N VAL A 18 0.34 0.50 -5.93
CA VAL A 18 0.95 1.80 -5.62
C VAL A 18 1.68 1.74 -4.28
N GLU A 19 1.05 1.19 -3.23
CA GLU A 19 1.71 1.03 -1.92
C GLU A 19 3.01 0.22 -2.02
N HIS A 20 3.01 -0.87 -2.79
CA HIS A 20 4.22 -1.68 -3.01
C HIS A 20 5.33 -0.90 -3.74
N TYR A 21 4.96 -0.03 -4.68
CA TYR A 21 5.93 0.86 -5.31
C TYR A 21 6.55 1.78 -4.27
N GLU A 22 5.73 2.40 -3.41
CA GLU A 22 6.18 3.34 -2.39
C GLU A 22 7.04 2.66 -1.31
N LEU A 23 6.64 1.51 -0.79
CA LEU A 23 7.43 0.70 0.14
C LEU A 23 8.83 0.41 -0.41
N SER A 24 8.93 0.01 -1.68
CA SER A 24 10.22 -0.28 -2.32
C SER A 24 11.12 0.96 -2.41
N ARG A 25 10.53 2.13 -2.67
CA ARG A 25 11.24 3.39 -2.82
C ARG A 25 11.67 3.95 -1.49
N TYR A 26 10.76 4.05 -0.52
CA TYR A 26 11.05 4.57 0.81
C TYR A 26 12.04 3.69 1.56
N GLY A 27 11.95 2.35 1.44
CA GLY A 27 12.94 1.44 2.00
C GLY A 27 14.35 1.65 1.42
N THR A 28 14.45 1.84 0.12
CA THR A 28 15.72 2.13 -0.56
C THR A 28 16.28 3.49 -0.13
N LEU A 29 15.47 4.54 -0.18
CA LEU A 29 15.89 5.90 0.16
C LEU A 29 16.29 6.02 1.64
N ARG A 30 15.54 5.38 2.56
CA ARG A 30 15.89 5.34 3.98
C ARG A 30 17.23 4.67 4.19
N THR A 31 17.52 3.63 3.41
CA THR A 31 18.83 2.94 3.44
C THR A 31 19.96 3.85 3.02
N TRP A 32 19.85 4.48 1.86
CA TRP A 32 20.86 5.44 1.39
C TRP A 32 21.04 6.62 2.35
N ALA A 33 19.96 7.15 2.93
CA ALA A 33 20.04 8.22 3.91
C ALA A 33 20.87 7.82 5.14
N LEU A 34 20.75 6.58 5.62
CA LEU A 34 21.61 6.08 6.70
C LEU A 34 23.07 5.91 6.27
N GLU A 35 23.33 5.38 5.07
CA GLU A 35 24.70 5.22 4.54
C GLU A 35 25.41 6.57 4.37
N LEU A 36 24.68 7.62 3.99
CA LEU A 36 25.18 8.99 3.83
C LEU A 36 25.22 9.78 5.15
N GLY A 37 24.83 9.19 6.28
CA GLY A 37 24.81 9.86 7.58
C GLY A 37 23.69 10.90 7.76
N MET A 38 22.71 10.94 6.86
CA MET A 38 21.57 11.87 6.86
C MET A 38 20.45 11.40 7.81
N LYS A 39 20.72 11.40 9.12
CA LYS A 39 19.83 10.80 10.14
C LYS A 39 18.42 11.37 10.15
N ASP A 40 18.25 12.68 9.97
CA ASP A 40 16.92 13.31 9.98
C ASP A 40 16.09 12.88 8.76
N ALA A 41 16.73 12.81 7.59
CA ALA A 41 16.08 12.30 6.38
C ALA A 41 15.69 10.83 6.53
N ALA A 42 16.58 10.00 7.09
CA ALA A 42 16.27 8.59 7.34
C ALA A 42 15.09 8.42 8.30
N LYS A 43 14.97 9.27 9.33
CA LYS A 43 13.83 9.25 10.25
C LYS A 43 12.52 9.59 9.54
N LEU A 44 12.50 10.65 8.73
CA LEU A 44 11.31 11.04 7.98
C LEU A 44 10.90 9.95 6.97
N LEU A 45 11.87 9.38 6.25
CA LEU A 45 11.64 8.29 5.30
C LEU A 45 11.13 7.02 6.01
N GLN A 46 11.59 6.73 7.23
CA GLN A 46 11.07 5.63 8.02
C GLN A 46 9.62 5.89 8.45
N THR A 47 9.28 7.12 8.87
CA THR A 47 7.89 7.46 9.21
C THR A 47 6.96 7.23 8.03
N THR A 48 7.31 7.70 6.83
CA THR A 48 6.50 7.43 5.64
C THR A 48 6.44 5.94 5.30
N LEU A 49 7.57 5.23 5.39
CA LEU A 49 7.59 3.78 5.16
C LEU A 49 6.65 3.02 6.11
N ASP A 50 6.58 3.41 7.37
CA ASP A 50 5.70 2.81 8.37
C ASP A 50 4.22 3.12 8.07
N GLU A 51 3.92 4.33 7.58
CA GLU A 51 2.58 4.74 7.15
C GLU A 51 2.11 3.90 5.95
N GLU A 52 2.92 3.75 4.90
CA GLU A 52 2.53 2.94 3.72
C GLU A 52 2.39 1.46 4.07
N GLN A 53 3.22 0.93 4.98
CA GLN A 53 3.08 -0.46 5.44
C GLN A 53 1.75 -0.68 6.18
N ALA A 54 1.30 0.31 6.95
CA ALA A 54 0.00 0.28 7.62
C ALA A 54 -1.15 0.41 6.62
N THR A 55 -1.02 1.28 5.61
CA THR A 55 -2.00 1.42 4.53
C THR A 55 -2.18 0.13 3.74
N ASP A 56 -1.10 -0.51 3.29
CA ASP A 56 -1.18 -1.80 2.59
C ASP A 56 -1.82 -2.91 3.46
N THR A 57 -1.51 -2.92 4.76
CA THR A 57 -2.15 -3.86 5.70
C THR A 57 -3.66 -3.62 5.78
N ALA A 58 -4.09 -2.36 5.84
CA ALA A 58 -5.50 -2.00 5.85
C ALA A 58 -6.21 -2.36 4.53
N LEU A 59 -5.57 -2.11 3.39
CA LEU A 59 -6.09 -2.50 2.08
C LEU A 59 -6.22 -4.02 1.97
N THR A 60 -5.24 -4.78 2.44
CA THR A 60 -5.30 -6.25 2.51
C THR A 60 -6.49 -6.73 3.36
N ALA A 61 -6.74 -6.08 4.50
CA ALA A 61 -7.90 -6.40 5.34
C ALA A 61 -9.23 -6.11 4.62
N ILE A 62 -9.32 -5.01 3.85
CA ILE A 62 -10.52 -4.66 3.07
C ILE A 62 -10.72 -5.65 1.91
N ALA A 63 -9.66 -6.01 1.20
CA ALA A 63 -9.67 -7.02 0.13
C ALA A 63 -10.28 -8.34 0.62
N THR A 64 -9.71 -8.89 1.69
CA THR A 64 -10.01 -10.25 2.18
C THR A 64 -11.38 -10.35 2.85
N ASN A 65 -11.81 -9.31 3.57
CA ASN A 65 -13.05 -9.36 4.35
C ASN A 65 -14.28 -8.87 3.58
N VAL A 66 -14.11 -8.03 2.56
CA VAL A 66 -15.23 -7.33 1.92
C VAL A 66 -15.18 -7.47 0.41
N VAL A 67 -14.15 -6.90 -0.22
CA VAL A 67 -14.17 -6.63 -1.65
C VAL A 67 -14.08 -7.91 -2.48
N ASN A 68 -13.16 -8.83 -2.14
CA ASN A 68 -13.02 -10.09 -2.87
C ASN A 68 -14.23 -10.99 -2.66
N GLN A 69 -14.76 -11.08 -1.44
CA GLN A 69 -15.96 -11.87 -1.15
C GLN A 69 -17.19 -11.37 -1.94
N ASN A 70 -17.32 -10.04 -2.09
CA ASN A 70 -18.40 -9.44 -2.85
C ASN A 70 -18.22 -9.68 -4.36
N ALA A 71 -16.99 -9.59 -4.87
CA ALA A 71 -16.67 -9.86 -6.27
C ALA A 71 -16.94 -11.33 -6.64
N GLU A 72 -16.51 -12.27 -5.79
CA GLU A 72 -16.74 -13.71 -5.98
C GLU A 72 -18.23 -14.08 -6.00
N LYS A 73 -19.04 -13.52 -5.08
CA LYS A 73 -20.49 -13.77 -5.04
C LYS A 73 -21.24 -13.20 -6.24
N ALA A 74 -20.67 -12.21 -6.91
CA ALA A 74 -21.27 -11.52 -8.04
C ALA A 74 -20.82 -12.07 -9.41
N ALA A 75 -19.87 -13.02 -9.41
CA ALA A 75 -19.39 -13.73 -10.60
C ALA A 75 -20.29 -14.94 -10.91
#